data_AF-A0A956BBB8-F1
#
_entry.id   AF-A0A956BBB8-F1
#
_cell.length_a   1.000
_cell.length_b   1.000
_cell.length_c   1.000
_cell.angle_alpha   90.00
_cell.angle_beta   90.00
_cell.angle_gamma   90.00
#
_symmetry.space_group_name_H-M   'P 1'
#
loop_
_entity.id
_entity.type
_entity.pdbx_description
1 polymer ?
#
loop_
_entity_poly.entity_id
_entity_poly.type
_entity_poly.pdbx_seq_one_letter_code
_entity_poly.pdbx_strand_id
1 'polypeptide(L)'
;MPLVRRALPLLALVCSLTSPAAAQELVKPKMMVIFDSSGSMTFKPRTDRRCNYGCGAGFRCFDQDGSQGCPPGVPCRADGFCDPWTYGDGSTAYPGIDYDGNGQFDDSRMATLKRALRSTLSGVSELEFGLMRYAQLEGRNIRSSCNCSNCPGCVTFDNLVNQRSEYDVYPFGVGEGAINYDGGVACDFGGEVLVPVGDQTNNAIFEWIDGEETFPYGPGGNREIRGDGPTPIALSLLTAGQDFLQNVWPFDDRLSCRNYYVLLLTDGEETCNLPGDAVDIAGQLNDLDFNGQPKPIRTFVIGFGEDTQGSPVLNAIAAAGGTEQAFFADDEESLQLALAEIIQRAIPQETCNNRDDDCDGRVDEDLLRACATDCGQGTEVCQRGVWQGCDAVQPEAEVCNAIDDDCDGNTDEGEAGPLREDCANDCGGGERVCVDGVLTECSAPTPRDEVCNGNDDDCDGSTDEGVTRACQTACGVCQQVCVGGGFAACAAPQPHPEACNGADDDCDGNADEALTRACQTACGAGRETCNAGAWVGCDARVPADELCNGRDDDCDGEADEQLTRACASACGEGVETCRNGGFAGCTAPAPAPEVCNGQD
;
A
#
# COMPACT_ATOMS: atom_id res chain seq x y z
N MET A 1 20.82 -45.60 6.06
CA MET A 1 19.74 -46.13 6.93
C MET A 1 19.52 -45.12 8.05
N PRO A 2 18.26 -44.81 8.38
CA PRO A 2 17.86 -43.47 8.83
C PRO A 2 17.61 -43.38 10.34
N LEU A 3 17.83 -42.21 10.91
CA LEU A 3 17.29 -41.83 12.22
C LEU A 3 16.10 -40.88 11.98
N VAL A 4 14.92 -41.49 11.83
CA VAL A 4 13.63 -40.79 11.82
C VAL A 4 13.24 -40.55 13.28
N ARG A 5 13.39 -39.31 13.76
CA ARG A 5 12.64 -38.85 14.95
C ARG A 5 11.34 -38.22 14.47
N ARG A 6 10.26 -38.98 14.67
CA ARG A 6 8.87 -38.58 14.40
C ARG A 6 8.52 -37.35 15.24
N ALA A 7 8.05 -36.31 14.55
CA ALA A 7 7.26 -35.23 15.15
C ALA A 7 5.96 -35.81 15.72
N LEU A 8 5.69 -35.56 17.00
CA LEU A 8 4.34 -35.61 17.55
C LEU A 8 3.65 -34.28 17.17
N PRO A 9 2.44 -34.29 16.61
CA PRO A 9 1.68 -33.06 16.45
C PRO A 9 1.09 -32.67 17.81
N LEU A 10 1.25 -31.39 18.14
CA LEU A 10 0.55 -30.68 19.21
C LEU A 10 -0.94 -30.63 18.82
N LEU A 11 -1.71 -31.66 19.14
CA LEU A 11 -3.17 -31.63 19.07
C LEU A 11 -3.69 -31.24 20.45
N ALA A 12 -3.54 -29.96 20.79
CA ALA A 12 -4.19 -29.36 21.94
C ALA A 12 -4.54 -27.92 21.57
N LEU A 13 -5.81 -27.56 21.79
CA LEU A 13 -6.38 -26.22 21.72
C LEU A 13 -7.01 -25.76 20.38
N VAL A 14 -7.97 -26.52 19.84
CA VAL A 14 -9.07 -25.94 19.06
C VAL A 14 -10.37 -26.63 19.47
N CYS A 15 -10.89 -26.30 20.66
CA CYS A 15 -12.24 -26.70 21.06
C CYS A 15 -12.82 -25.74 22.10
N SER A 16 -12.92 -24.46 21.74
CA SER A 16 -13.76 -23.48 22.43
C SER A 16 -13.68 -22.16 21.69
N LEU A 17 -14.42 -22.02 20.59
CA LEU A 17 -14.89 -20.76 20.00
C LEU A 17 -15.83 -21.13 18.83
N THR A 18 -16.92 -21.82 19.15
CA THR A 18 -18.13 -21.76 18.33
C THR A 18 -19.17 -21.04 19.16
N SER A 19 -18.98 -19.73 19.33
CA SER A 19 -20.15 -18.89 19.50
C SER A 19 -20.93 -19.03 18.20
N PRO A 20 -22.25 -19.35 18.22
CA PRO A 20 -23.04 -19.09 17.03
C PRO A 20 -22.80 -17.62 16.69
N ALA A 21 -22.51 -17.30 15.43
CA ALA A 21 -22.66 -15.94 14.96
C ALA A 21 -24.09 -15.55 15.33
N ALA A 22 -24.24 -14.76 16.39
CA ALA A 22 -25.53 -14.21 16.76
C ALA A 22 -25.93 -13.40 15.53
N ALA A 23 -26.96 -13.86 14.84
CA ALA A 23 -27.56 -13.08 13.77
C ALA A 23 -27.79 -11.68 14.33
N GLN A 24 -27.28 -10.69 13.62
CA GLN A 24 -27.36 -9.29 14.01
C GLN A 24 -28.83 -8.94 14.23
N GLU A 25 -29.16 -8.45 15.43
CA GLU A 25 -30.53 -8.06 15.76
C GLU A 25 -30.74 -6.68 15.15
N LEU A 26 -31.30 -6.63 13.93
CA LEU A 26 -31.62 -5.40 13.23
C LEU A 26 -32.46 -4.47 14.12
N VAL A 27 -31.91 -3.31 14.49
CA VAL A 27 -32.67 -2.29 15.20
C VAL A 27 -33.54 -1.55 14.19
N LYS A 28 -34.84 -1.84 14.26
CA LYS A 28 -35.81 -1.31 13.30
C LYS A 28 -35.89 0.22 13.39
N PRO A 29 -35.73 0.93 12.27
CA PRO A 29 -36.00 2.36 12.24
C PRO A 29 -37.49 2.62 12.43
N LYS A 30 -37.81 3.84 12.86
CA LYS A 30 -39.18 4.27 13.13
C LYS A 30 -39.63 5.28 12.08
N MET A 31 -40.74 5.01 11.42
CA MET A 31 -41.23 5.83 10.31
C MET A 31 -42.71 6.19 10.49
N MET A 32 -43.04 7.48 10.39
CA MET A 32 -44.44 7.92 10.31
C MET A 32 -44.83 8.08 8.84
N VAL A 33 -45.83 7.33 8.38
CA VAL A 33 -46.39 7.50 7.04
C VAL A 33 -47.49 8.56 7.10
N ILE A 34 -47.29 9.68 6.42
CA ILE A 34 -48.31 10.72 6.23
C ILE A 34 -48.99 10.44 4.89
N PHE A 35 -50.21 9.94 4.98
CA PHE A 35 -51.08 9.69 3.84
C PHE A 35 -51.84 10.97 3.50
N ASP A 36 -51.63 11.50 2.30
CA ASP A 36 -52.45 12.57 1.77
C ASP A 36 -53.89 12.08 1.61
N SER A 37 -54.73 12.58 2.51
CA SER A 37 -56.15 12.31 2.57
C SER A 37 -56.96 13.51 2.09
N SER A 38 -56.35 14.39 1.29
CA SER A 38 -57.05 15.53 0.70
C SER A 38 -58.02 15.08 -0.38
N GLY A 39 -58.89 15.99 -0.80
CA GLY A 39 -59.81 15.73 -1.90
C GLY A 39 -59.09 15.34 -3.19
N SER A 40 -57.96 15.97 -3.53
CA SER A 40 -57.23 15.76 -4.80
C SER A 40 -56.80 14.30 -5.02
N MET A 41 -56.58 13.58 -3.94
CA MET A 41 -56.24 12.15 -3.97
C MET A 41 -57.38 11.25 -4.42
N THR A 42 -58.63 11.71 -4.39
CA THR A 42 -59.76 10.95 -4.95
C THR A 42 -59.79 10.95 -6.47
N PHE A 43 -58.92 11.74 -7.11
CA PHE A 43 -58.90 11.99 -8.55
C PHE A 43 -57.67 11.36 -9.22
N LYS A 44 -57.77 10.98 -10.50
CA LYS A 44 -56.62 10.67 -11.37
C LYS A 44 -56.75 11.46 -12.68
N PRO A 45 -56.00 12.56 -12.86
CA PRO A 45 -55.96 13.28 -14.12
C PRO A 45 -55.14 12.48 -15.15
N ARG A 46 -55.68 12.31 -16.36
CA ARG A 46 -54.88 11.91 -17.52
C ARG A 46 -54.92 12.98 -18.60
N THR A 47 -53.76 13.22 -19.21
CA THR A 47 -53.55 14.23 -20.26
C THR A 47 -53.70 13.66 -21.69
N ASP A 48 -53.88 12.35 -21.83
CA ASP A 48 -53.71 11.60 -23.10
C ASP A 48 -55.00 11.44 -23.94
N ARG A 49 -56.19 11.41 -23.32
CA ARG A 49 -57.47 11.34 -24.06
C ARG A 49 -58.04 12.72 -24.35
N ARG A 50 -57.64 13.27 -25.50
CA ARG A 50 -58.32 14.41 -26.11
C ARG A 50 -59.63 13.97 -26.75
N CYS A 51 -60.71 14.68 -26.46
CA CYS A 51 -61.92 14.70 -27.26
C CYS A 51 -61.55 15.22 -28.65
N ASN A 52 -61.47 14.34 -29.63
CA ASN A 52 -61.16 14.74 -30.99
C ASN A 52 -62.42 15.36 -31.64
N TYR A 53 -62.74 16.63 -31.35
CA TYR A 53 -63.87 17.33 -31.99
C TYR A 53 -63.58 18.80 -32.36
N GLY A 54 -63.85 19.13 -33.62
CA GLY A 54 -64.11 20.49 -34.07
C GLY A 54 -65.58 20.84 -33.83
N CYS A 55 -65.86 21.79 -32.95
CA CYS A 55 -67.22 22.20 -32.61
C CYS A 55 -67.75 23.25 -33.59
N GLY A 56 -68.82 22.92 -34.32
CA GLY A 56 -69.68 23.92 -34.97
C GLY A 56 -70.60 24.60 -33.94
N ALA A 57 -70.84 25.91 -34.10
CA ALA A 57 -71.60 26.70 -33.15
C ALA A 57 -73.06 26.23 -33.01
N GLY A 58 -73.39 25.67 -31.83
CA GLY A 58 -74.76 25.41 -31.39
C GLY A 58 -75.26 23.98 -31.65
N PHE A 59 -75.50 23.27 -30.54
CA PHE A 59 -76.20 21.98 -30.39
C PHE A 59 -75.38 20.68 -30.60
N ARG A 60 -75.19 19.98 -29.46
CA ARG A 60 -74.89 18.55 -29.22
C ARG A 60 -73.86 17.89 -30.15
N CYS A 61 -72.68 17.60 -29.60
CA CYS A 61 -71.68 16.74 -30.24
C CYS A 61 -72.24 15.31 -30.38
N PHE A 62 -72.18 14.73 -31.59
CA PHE A 62 -72.51 13.33 -31.87
C PHE A 62 -71.39 12.71 -32.74
N ASP A 63 -71.05 11.44 -32.48
CA ASP A 63 -70.02 10.67 -33.19
C ASP A 63 -70.34 10.38 -34.68
N GLN A 64 -69.33 10.39 -35.57
CA GLN A 64 -69.43 9.85 -36.93
C GLN A 64 -68.67 8.53 -37.16
N ASP A 65 -67.91 8.02 -36.19
CA ASP A 65 -66.96 6.92 -36.43
C ASP A 65 -66.90 5.85 -35.32
N GLY A 66 -67.59 6.01 -34.20
CA GLY A 66 -67.76 4.93 -33.21
C GLY A 66 -66.48 4.48 -32.49
N SER A 67 -65.38 5.23 -32.60
CA SER A 67 -64.18 5.05 -31.78
C SER A 67 -64.19 6.02 -30.59
N GLN A 68 -64.32 5.45 -29.41
CA GLN A 68 -64.45 6.11 -28.11
C GLN A 68 -63.32 7.13 -27.83
N GLY A 69 -63.65 8.42 -27.78
CA GLY A 69 -62.78 9.41 -27.14
C GLY A 69 -62.84 9.31 -25.61
N CYS A 70 -64.03 9.08 -25.05
CA CYS A 70 -64.28 8.93 -23.62
C CYS A 70 -65.05 7.62 -23.33
N PRO A 71 -64.86 6.96 -22.18
CA PRO A 71 -65.65 5.79 -21.77
C PRO A 71 -67.18 6.03 -21.84
N PRO A 72 -68.02 4.98 -21.92
CA PRO A 72 -69.48 5.14 -21.96
C PRO A 72 -70.01 5.82 -20.69
N GLY A 73 -70.72 6.95 -20.84
CA GLY A 73 -71.29 7.72 -19.72
C GLY A 73 -70.46 8.93 -19.26
N VAL A 74 -69.30 9.14 -19.90
CA VAL A 74 -68.29 10.15 -19.59
C VAL A 74 -68.39 11.32 -20.59
N PRO A 75 -68.97 12.50 -20.23
CA PRO A 75 -69.03 13.66 -21.12
C PRO A 75 -67.65 14.27 -21.49
N CYS A 76 -67.59 15.04 -22.58
CA CYS A 76 -66.42 15.84 -22.95
C CYS A 76 -66.51 17.26 -22.39
N ARG A 77 -65.41 17.78 -21.84
CA ARG A 77 -65.25 19.17 -21.41
C ARG A 77 -65.02 20.12 -22.59
N ALA A 78 -65.29 21.41 -22.35
CA ALA A 78 -65.15 22.48 -23.34
C ALA A 78 -63.70 22.75 -23.78
N ASP A 79 -62.71 22.29 -23.02
CA ASP A 79 -61.28 22.35 -23.31
C ASP A 79 -60.75 21.12 -24.07
N GLY A 80 -61.63 20.16 -24.38
CA GLY A 80 -61.29 19.00 -25.20
C GLY A 80 -60.77 17.80 -24.43
N PHE A 81 -61.06 17.65 -23.13
CA PHE A 81 -60.72 16.48 -22.32
C PHE A 81 -61.98 15.72 -21.83
N CYS A 82 -61.87 14.43 -21.49
CA CYS A 82 -62.96 13.61 -20.97
C CYS A 82 -63.27 13.89 -19.47
N ASP A 83 -64.54 13.78 -19.07
CA ASP A 83 -65.13 13.86 -17.72
C ASP A 83 -66.00 12.61 -17.52
N PRO A 84 -65.88 11.78 -16.47
CA PRO A 84 -65.47 12.20 -15.17
C PRO A 84 -64.05 11.82 -14.85
N TRP A 85 -63.51 12.68 -14.01
CA TRP A 85 -62.57 12.30 -12.99
C TRP A 85 -63.03 11.00 -12.33
N THR A 86 -62.12 10.08 -12.06
CA THR A 86 -62.41 9.02 -11.09
C THR A 86 -62.72 9.74 -9.77
N TYR A 87 -63.85 9.45 -9.15
CA TYR A 87 -64.22 9.98 -7.84
C TYR A 87 -64.42 8.78 -6.94
N GLY A 88 -63.56 8.56 -5.95
CA GLY A 88 -63.72 7.44 -5.04
C GLY A 88 -62.44 7.15 -4.27
N ASP A 89 -62.58 6.42 -3.17
CA ASP A 89 -61.47 5.99 -2.33
C ASP A 89 -61.14 4.50 -2.53
N GLY A 90 -61.82 3.84 -3.47
CA GLY A 90 -61.67 2.42 -3.81
C GLY A 90 -62.34 1.46 -2.84
N SER A 91 -63.01 1.96 -1.79
CA SER A 91 -63.67 1.12 -0.80
C SER A 91 -64.99 0.54 -1.30
N THR A 92 -65.52 -0.49 -0.65
CA THR A 92 -66.84 -1.03 -1.00
C THR A 92 -67.98 -0.04 -0.83
N ALA A 93 -67.82 0.93 0.10
CA ALA A 93 -68.82 1.94 0.37
C ALA A 93 -68.73 3.11 -0.63
N TYR A 94 -67.52 3.42 -1.10
CA TYR A 94 -67.25 4.54 -2.01
C TYR A 94 -66.28 4.13 -3.14
N PRO A 95 -66.67 3.13 -3.95
CA PRO A 95 -65.75 2.48 -4.90
C PRO A 95 -65.27 3.45 -5.97
N GLY A 96 -66.17 4.31 -6.46
CA GLY A 96 -65.89 5.29 -7.48
C GLY A 96 -66.21 4.79 -8.88
N ILE A 97 -65.31 5.00 -9.84
CA ILE A 97 -65.54 4.69 -11.26
C ILE A 97 -64.46 3.73 -11.76
N ASP A 98 -64.90 2.60 -12.29
CA ASP A 98 -64.11 1.64 -13.06
C ASP A 98 -63.86 2.24 -14.45
N TYR A 99 -62.71 2.87 -14.59
CA TYR A 99 -62.33 3.65 -15.75
C TYR A 99 -61.67 2.79 -16.84
N ASP A 100 -60.86 1.80 -16.45
CA ASP A 100 -60.20 0.89 -17.40
C ASP A 100 -61.10 -0.27 -17.88
N GLY A 101 -62.28 -0.43 -17.26
CA GLY A 101 -63.30 -1.41 -17.62
C GLY A 101 -62.96 -2.83 -17.18
N ASN A 102 -62.06 -2.98 -16.20
CA ASN A 102 -61.59 -4.27 -15.70
C ASN A 102 -62.58 -4.92 -14.69
N GLY A 103 -63.64 -4.22 -14.30
CA GLY A 103 -64.64 -4.65 -13.32
C GLY A 103 -64.30 -4.30 -11.86
N GLN A 104 -63.23 -3.54 -11.62
CA GLN A 104 -62.76 -3.07 -10.33
C GLN A 104 -62.77 -1.54 -10.32
N PHE A 105 -63.01 -0.95 -9.15
CA PHE A 105 -63.12 0.49 -8.98
C PHE A 105 -61.86 1.04 -8.31
N ASP A 106 -60.71 0.86 -8.97
CA ASP A 106 -59.41 1.09 -8.37
C ASP A 106 -58.54 2.14 -9.07
N ASP A 107 -59.14 2.88 -9.98
CA ASP A 107 -58.43 3.83 -10.83
C ASP A 107 -58.08 5.15 -10.13
N SER A 108 -58.67 5.45 -8.96
CA SER A 108 -58.35 6.68 -8.23
C SER A 108 -56.95 6.62 -7.62
N ARG A 109 -56.32 7.79 -7.43
CA ARG A 109 -55.02 7.85 -6.78
C ARG A 109 -55.05 7.22 -5.39
N MET A 110 -56.09 7.52 -4.62
CA MET A 110 -56.28 6.99 -3.29
C MET A 110 -56.39 5.46 -3.27
N ALA A 111 -57.18 4.88 -4.18
CA ALA A 111 -57.33 3.42 -4.28
C ALA A 111 -56.00 2.75 -4.65
N THR A 112 -55.27 3.31 -5.63
CA THR A 112 -53.96 2.82 -6.03
C THR A 112 -52.95 2.91 -4.89
N LEU A 113 -52.91 4.04 -4.18
CA LEU A 113 -52.00 4.29 -3.07
C LEU A 113 -52.25 3.32 -1.90
N LYS A 114 -53.51 3.11 -1.51
CA LYS A 114 -53.88 2.14 -0.46
C LYS A 114 -53.42 0.73 -0.79
N ARG A 115 -53.63 0.28 -2.04
CA ARG A 115 -53.21 -1.06 -2.43
C ARG A 115 -51.69 -1.21 -2.45
N ALA A 116 -50.98 -0.24 -3.03
CA ALA A 116 -49.52 -0.25 -3.04
C ALA A 116 -48.96 -0.26 -1.61
N LEU A 117 -49.50 0.60 -0.74
CA LEU A 117 -49.08 0.68 0.67
C LEU A 117 -49.36 -0.64 1.41
N ARG A 118 -50.54 -1.23 1.23
CA ARG A 118 -50.90 -2.53 1.82
C ARG A 118 -49.97 -3.64 1.34
N SER A 119 -49.75 -3.73 0.03
CA SER A 119 -48.88 -4.73 -0.59
C SER A 119 -47.46 -4.61 -0.05
N THR A 120 -46.87 -3.42 -0.12
CA THR A 120 -45.49 -3.19 0.27
C THR A 120 -45.29 -3.36 1.78
N LEU A 121 -46.10 -2.71 2.62
CA LEU A 121 -45.90 -2.75 4.07
C LEU A 121 -46.21 -4.13 4.69
N SER A 122 -47.06 -4.96 4.05
CA SER A 122 -47.35 -6.31 4.56
C SER A 122 -46.14 -7.24 4.59
N GLY A 123 -45.13 -6.97 3.76
CA GLY A 123 -43.90 -7.73 3.68
C GLY A 123 -42.73 -7.16 4.48
N VAL A 124 -42.87 -5.96 5.05
CA VAL A 124 -41.75 -5.27 5.71
C VAL A 124 -41.70 -5.66 7.17
N SER A 125 -40.63 -6.33 7.56
CA SER A 125 -40.34 -6.69 8.95
C SER A 125 -39.24 -5.82 9.56
N GLU A 126 -38.54 -5.06 8.73
CA GLU A 126 -37.30 -4.33 9.02
C GLU A 126 -37.54 -2.93 9.61
N LEU A 127 -38.79 -2.45 9.59
CA LEU A 127 -39.18 -1.09 9.99
C LEU A 127 -40.38 -1.14 10.94
N GLU A 128 -40.45 -0.16 11.84
CA GLU A 128 -41.61 0.13 12.66
C GLU A 128 -42.34 1.34 12.09
N PHE A 129 -43.58 1.16 11.63
CA PHE A 129 -44.36 2.23 11.03
C PHE A 129 -45.45 2.75 11.96
N GLY A 130 -45.82 4.01 11.77
CA GLY A 130 -47.10 4.58 12.17
C GLY A 130 -47.83 5.12 10.93
N LEU A 131 -49.10 5.46 11.10
CA LEU A 131 -49.94 6.02 10.05
C LEU A 131 -50.57 7.32 10.54
N MET A 132 -50.46 8.35 9.73
CA MET A 132 -51.08 9.65 9.90
C MET A 132 -51.82 10.01 8.63
N ARG A 133 -52.94 10.70 8.77
CA ARG A 133 -53.64 11.37 7.66
C ARG A 133 -53.72 12.87 7.93
N TYR A 134 -54.22 13.65 6.98
CA TYR A 134 -54.60 15.04 7.28
C TYR A 134 -55.81 15.06 8.22
N ALA A 135 -55.79 15.99 9.18
CA ALA A 135 -56.81 16.05 10.20
C ALA A 135 -58.20 16.29 9.57
N GLN A 136 -59.15 15.41 9.90
CA GLN A 136 -60.53 15.49 9.44
C GLN A 136 -61.45 15.69 10.64
N LEU A 137 -62.35 16.67 10.57
CA LEU A 137 -63.35 16.87 11.62
C LEU A 137 -64.47 15.82 11.47
N GLU A 138 -64.30 14.68 12.13
CA GLU A 138 -65.33 13.63 12.19
C GLU A 138 -66.53 14.09 13.03
N GLY A 139 -67.55 14.64 12.37
CA GLY A 139 -68.82 14.97 13.00
C GLY A 139 -69.61 13.73 13.43
N ARG A 140 -70.44 13.85 14.49
CA ARG A 140 -71.37 12.79 14.96
C ARG A 140 -72.43 12.37 13.91
N ASN A 141 -72.51 13.08 12.79
CA ASN A 141 -73.38 12.83 11.65
C ASN A 141 -72.57 12.98 10.36
N ILE A 142 -71.74 12.00 10.02
CA ILE A 142 -71.24 11.83 8.65
C ILE A 142 -72.48 11.55 7.78
N ARG A 143 -73.11 12.58 7.23
CA ARG A 143 -74.38 12.43 6.51
C ARG A 143 -74.12 11.93 5.11
N SER A 144 -74.31 10.64 4.91
CA SER A 144 -74.33 9.95 3.62
C SER A 144 -75.49 10.34 2.68
N SER A 145 -76.18 11.46 2.89
CA SER A 145 -77.29 11.90 2.01
C SER A 145 -77.81 13.30 2.33
N CYS A 146 -77.21 14.37 1.80
CA CYS A 146 -77.99 15.55 1.43
C CYS A 146 -77.93 15.66 -0.10
N ASN A 147 -79.03 15.27 -0.77
CA ASN A 147 -79.33 15.85 -2.07
C ASN A 147 -79.70 17.33 -1.81
N CYS A 148 -79.06 18.27 -2.51
CA CYS A 148 -79.25 19.73 -2.41
C CYS A 148 -80.72 20.20 -2.48
N SER A 149 -81.66 19.32 -2.80
CA SER A 149 -83.07 19.62 -2.96
C SER A 149 -83.91 19.57 -1.67
N ASN A 150 -83.46 18.90 -0.59
CA ASN A 150 -84.37 18.50 0.51
C ASN A 150 -83.92 18.82 1.95
N CYS A 151 -82.88 19.61 2.18
CA CYS A 151 -82.43 19.94 3.54
C CYS A 151 -83.10 21.25 4.03
N PRO A 152 -84.14 21.21 4.91
CA PRO A 152 -84.84 22.41 5.38
C PRO A 152 -83.94 23.13 6.38
N GLY A 153 -83.28 24.19 5.93
CA GLY A 153 -82.28 24.94 6.69
C GLY A 153 -81.04 25.33 5.90
N CYS A 154 -80.82 24.76 4.70
CA CYS A 154 -79.71 25.09 3.81
C CYS A 154 -79.97 26.36 2.97
N VAL A 155 -80.45 27.44 3.61
CA VAL A 155 -80.73 28.73 2.94
C VAL A 155 -79.65 29.80 3.18
N THR A 156 -78.51 29.41 3.73
CA THR A 156 -77.32 30.25 3.80
C THR A 156 -76.10 29.39 3.56
N PHE A 157 -75.84 29.04 2.30
CA PHE A 157 -74.47 28.85 1.86
C PHE A 157 -73.79 30.21 1.99
N ASP A 158 -73.24 30.47 3.17
CA ASP A 158 -72.03 31.29 3.22
C ASP A 158 -70.98 30.40 2.53
N ASN A 159 -70.63 30.77 1.30
CA ASN A 159 -69.52 30.16 0.58
C ASN A 159 -68.29 30.23 1.51
N LEU A 160 -67.97 29.12 2.19
CA LEU A 160 -66.73 29.00 2.96
C LEU A 160 -65.49 28.88 2.06
N VAL A 161 -65.66 28.94 0.73
CA VAL A 161 -64.59 29.28 -0.21
C VAL A 161 -65.05 30.47 -1.06
N ASN A 162 -65.09 31.64 -0.43
CA ASN A 162 -65.24 32.88 -1.18
C ASN A 162 -63.85 33.31 -1.68
N GLN A 163 -63.63 33.07 -2.98
CA GLN A 163 -62.66 33.71 -3.88
C GLN A 163 -61.29 33.01 -4.10
N ARG A 164 -61.21 32.34 -5.26
CA ARG A 164 -60.02 32.01 -6.08
C ARG A 164 -59.22 30.73 -5.79
N SER A 165 -59.89 29.58 -5.63
CA SER A 165 -59.26 28.32 -6.03
C SER A 165 -59.80 27.92 -7.41
N GLU A 166 -58.92 27.57 -8.35
CA GLU A 166 -59.27 27.07 -9.68
C GLU A 166 -59.82 25.62 -9.64
N TYR A 167 -59.83 25.01 -8.45
CA TYR A 167 -60.41 23.69 -8.17
C TYR A 167 -61.81 23.83 -7.56
N ASP A 168 -62.75 24.40 -8.31
CA ASP A 168 -64.16 24.45 -7.93
C ASP A 168 -64.81 23.05 -8.09
N VAL A 169 -65.24 22.48 -6.95
CA VAL A 169 -66.04 21.26 -6.87
C VAL A 169 -67.40 21.49 -7.54
N TYR A 170 -67.62 20.89 -8.71
CA TYR A 170 -68.88 21.01 -9.45
C TYR A 170 -69.94 19.98 -8.98
N PRO A 171 -71.18 20.40 -8.72
CA PRO A 171 -72.27 19.52 -8.31
C PRO A 171 -73.14 19.13 -9.52
N PHE A 172 -72.69 18.20 -10.38
CA PHE A 172 -73.57 17.66 -11.43
C PHE A 172 -73.38 16.16 -11.65
N GLY A 173 -73.93 15.37 -10.74
CA GLY A 173 -74.26 13.96 -10.95
C GLY A 173 -75.67 13.68 -10.43
N VAL A 174 -76.60 13.30 -11.30
CA VAL A 174 -77.91 12.75 -10.90
C VAL A 174 -77.75 11.25 -10.66
N GLY A 175 -77.22 10.93 -9.49
CA GLY A 175 -76.86 9.58 -9.04
C GLY A 175 -75.85 9.78 -7.92
N GLU A 176 -76.09 9.12 -6.78
CA GLU A 176 -75.33 9.20 -5.51
C GLU A 176 -74.22 10.26 -5.45
N GLY A 177 -74.62 11.40 -4.88
CA GLY A 177 -73.93 12.65 -4.61
C GLY A 177 -72.40 12.68 -4.67
N ALA A 178 -71.91 13.76 -5.27
CA ALA A 178 -70.57 14.31 -5.10
C ALA A 178 -69.98 13.99 -3.71
N ILE A 179 -68.75 13.46 -3.73
CA ILE A 179 -67.93 13.21 -2.56
C ILE A 179 -67.48 14.57 -1.98
N ASN A 180 -68.44 15.33 -1.44
CA ASN A 180 -68.17 16.33 -0.42
C ASN A 180 -68.57 15.67 0.88
N TYR A 181 -67.63 14.98 1.51
CA TYR A 181 -67.72 14.81 2.95
C TYR A 181 -67.64 16.23 3.52
N ASP A 182 -68.75 16.73 4.05
CA ASP A 182 -68.81 18.07 4.65
C ASP A 182 -68.09 18.02 6.03
N GLY A 183 -66.78 17.77 5.99
CA GLY A 183 -65.86 18.06 7.07
C GLY A 183 -65.54 19.55 7.03
N GLY A 184 -65.70 20.24 8.17
CA GLY A 184 -65.35 21.66 8.23
C GLY A 184 -63.90 21.86 7.83
N VAL A 185 -63.68 22.76 6.87
CA VAL A 185 -62.35 23.27 6.50
C VAL A 185 -61.58 23.67 7.74
N ALA A 186 -60.37 23.14 7.90
CA ALA A 186 -59.39 23.82 8.69
C ALA A 186 -58.02 23.34 8.25
N CYS A 187 -57.46 24.08 7.29
CA CYS A 187 -56.04 24.30 7.22
C CYS A 187 -55.42 24.52 8.62
N ASP A 188 -56.19 25.05 9.58
CA ASP A 188 -55.82 25.23 10.98
C ASP A 188 -55.51 23.92 11.76
N PHE A 189 -55.79 22.74 11.20
CA PHE A 189 -55.41 21.44 11.77
C PHE A 189 -54.39 20.74 10.87
N GLY A 190 -53.36 20.16 11.49
CA GLY A 190 -52.28 19.45 10.79
C GLY A 190 -52.64 18.01 10.47
N GLY A 191 -51.85 17.09 11.02
CA GLY A 191 -52.10 15.67 10.88
C GLY A 191 -52.94 15.10 12.01
N GLU A 192 -53.55 13.95 11.76
CA GLU A 192 -54.15 13.08 12.78
C GLU A 192 -53.39 11.76 12.80
N VAL A 193 -52.75 11.43 13.93
CA VAL A 193 -52.10 10.12 14.11
C VAL A 193 -53.19 9.06 14.28
N LEU A 194 -53.27 8.16 13.31
CA LEU A 194 -54.24 7.07 13.28
C LEU A 194 -53.68 5.83 13.97
N VAL A 195 -52.40 5.55 13.70
CA VAL A 195 -51.66 4.44 14.29
C VAL A 195 -50.33 4.96 14.81
N PRO A 196 -50.07 4.89 16.12
CA PRO A 196 -48.78 5.29 16.69
C PRO A 196 -47.62 4.46 16.12
N VAL A 197 -46.45 5.08 15.99
CA VAL A 197 -45.25 4.38 15.53
C VAL A 197 -44.87 3.29 16.54
N GLY A 198 -44.74 2.05 16.06
CA GLY A 198 -44.36 0.90 16.89
C GLY A 198 -45.53 0.03 17.37
N ASP A 199 -46.79 0.44 17.16
CA ASP A 199 -47.98 -0.40 17.45
C ASP A 199 -48.32 -1.36 16.30
N GLN A 200 -47.34 -2.20 15.93
CA GLN A 200 -47.48 -3.19 14.85
C GLN A 200 -48.16 -4.49 15.32
N THR A 201 -48.56 -4.57 16.59
CA THR A 201 -49.01 -5.82 17.21
C THR A 201 -50.38 -6.31 16.72
N ASN A 202 -51.12 -5.48 15.98
CA ASN A 202 -52.49 -5.78 15.55
C ASN A 202 -52.81 -5.47 14.07
N ASN A 203 -51.83 -5.32 13.18
CA ASN A 203 -52.10 -4.94 11.78
C ASN A 203 -52.92 -3.64 11.65
N ALA A 204 -52.87 -2.75 12.65
CA ALA A 204 -53.77 -1.62 12.79
C ALA A 204 -53.76 -0.68 11.58
N ILE A 205 -52.59 -0.49 10.93
CA ILE A 205 -52.48 0.29 9.69
C ILE A 205 -53.36 -0.30 8.59
N PHE A 206 -53.41 -1.62 8.46
CA PHE A 206 -54.17 -2.30 7.42
C PHE A 206 -55.67 -2.21 7.62
N GLU A 207 -56.15 -1.99 8.84
CA GLU A 207 -57.56 -1.67 9.07
C GLU A 207 -57.89 -0.38 8.30
N TRP A 208 -57.09 0.68 8.40
CA TRP A 208 -57.38 1.95 7.73
C TRP A 208 -57.32 1.96 6.18
N ILE A 209 -56.85 0.88 5.55
CA ILE A 209 -56.63 0.79 4.10
C ILE A 209 -57.06 -0.58 3.52
N ASP A 210 -57.98 -1.29 4.18
CA ASP A 210 -58.43 -2.60 3.72
C ASP A 210 -59.52 -2.55 2.64
N GLY A 211 -60.10 -1.37 2.40
CA GLY A 211 -61.18 -1.16 1.46
C GLY A 211 -62.58 -1.42 2.02
N GLU A 212 -62.70 -1.71 3.33
CA GLU A 212 -63.98 -1.99 4.00
C GLU A 212 -64.34 -0.92 5.04
N GLU A 213 -65.26 -0.02 4.66
CA GLU A 213 -65.82 0.96 5.59
C GLU A 213 -66.89 0.32 6.48
N THR A 214 -66.61 0.18 7.79
CA THR A 214 -67.57 -0.41 8.75
C THR A 214 -67.96 0.52 9.89
N PHE A 215 -67.49 1.78 9.90
CA PHE A 215 -67.90 2.85 10.81
C PHE A 215 -68.99 3.77 10.19
N PRO A 216 -69.96 4.31 10.96
CA PRO A 216 -70.26 4.08 12.38
C PRO A 216 -71.18 2.87 12.64
N TYR A 217 -71.37 2.00 11.65
CA TYR A 217 -72.48 1.04 11.62
C TYR A 217 -72.26 -0.25 12.45
N GLY A 218 -71.10 -0.42 13.11
CA GLY A 218 -70.82 -1.52 14.02
C GLY A 218 -70.04 -1.11 15.28
N PRO A 219 -70.21 -1.82 16.43
CA PRO A 219 -69.35 -1.63 17.59
C PRO A 219 -67.91 -2.08 17.24
N GLY A 220 -67.00 -1.12 17.11
CA GLY A 220 -65.62 -1.37 16.63
C GLY A 220 -65.45 -1.31 15.12
N GLY A 221 -66.34 -0.63 14.39
CA GLY A 221 -66.20 -0.44 12.94
C GLY A 221 -64.87 0.19 12.55
N ASN A 222 -64.26 -0.39 11.53
CA ASN A 222 -63.07 0.07 10.83
C ASN A 222 -63.32 1.43 10.16
N ARG A 223 -62.30 2.27 10.19
CA ARG A 223 -62.28 3.64 9.68
C ARG A 223 -61.42 3.60 8.42
N GLU A 224 -62.02 3.38 7.28
CA GLU A 224 -61.26 3.44 6.02
C GLU A 224 -60.78 4.88 5.81
N ILE A 225 -59.54 5.08 5.33
CA ILE A 225 -59.05 6.43 4.97
C ILE A 225 -59.89 6.97 3.82
N ARG A 226 -60.27 8.25 3.92
CA ARG A 226 -61.11 8.94 2.93
C ARG A 226 -60.45 10.23 2.48
N GLY A 227 -60.65 10.58 1.22
CA GLY A 227 -60.23 11.86 0.67
C GLY A 227 -61.24 12.95 1.01
N ASP A 228 -60.79 13.96 1.74
CA ASP A 228 -61.58 15.13 2.09
C ASP A 228 -60.69 16.34 2.42
N GLY A 229 -61.16 17.53 2.06
CA GLY A 229 -60.53 18.78 2.45
C GLY A 229 -59.23 19.14 1.69
N PRO A 230 -58.51 20.18 2.18
CA PRO A 230 -57.28 20.67 1.57
C PRO A 230 -56.06 19.78 1.91
N THR A 231 -54.87 20.21 1.49
CA THR A 231 -53.59 19.50 1.57
C THR A 231 -52.63 20.21 2.54
N PRO A 232 -52.82 20.15 3.88
CA PRO A 232 -52.01 20.87 4.88
C PRO A 232 -50.66 20.18 5.17
N ILE A 233 -49.78 20.11 4.18
CA ILE A 233 -48.46 19.44 4.27
C ILE A 233 -47.63 20.02 5.42
N ALA A 234 -47.48 21.34 5.50
CA ALA A 234 -46.58 21.98 6.46
C ALA A 234 -46.98 21.67 7.91
N LEU A 235 -48.27 21.79 8.21
CA LEU A 235 -48.80 21.54 9.55
C LEU A 235 -48.83 20.04 9.89
N SER A 236 -48.97 19.18 8.89
CA SER A 236 -48.89 17.71 9.06
C SER A 236 -47.47 17.26 9.39
N LEU A 237 -46.45 17.80 8.70
CA LEU A 237 -45.04 17.56 9.04
C LEU A 237 -44.73 18.03 10.46
N LEU A 238 -45.23 19.22 10.84
CA LEU A 238 -45.05 19.72 12.20
C LEU A 238 -45.70 18.79 13.24
N THR A 239 -46.89 18.26 12.93
CA THR A 239 -47.60 17.33 13.82
C THR A 239 -46.83 16.01 13.97
N ALA A 240 -46.29 15.47 12.87
CA ALA A 240 -45.46 14.26 12.93
C ALA A 240 -44.20 14.47 13.79
N GLY A 241 -43.52 15.61 13.63
CA GLY A 241 -42.40 15.98 14.50
C GLY A 241 -42.78 16.04 15.98
N GLN A 242 -43.90 16.68 16.30
CA GLN A 242 -44.41 16.75 17.68
C GLN A 242 -44.74 15.36 18.24
N ASP A 243 -45.33 14.48 17.44
CA ASP A 243 -45.64 13.10 17.85
C ASP A 243 -44.35 12.32 18.18
N PHE A 244 -43.31 12.42 17.34
CA PHE A 244 -42.02 11.81 17.64
C PHE A 244 -41.44 12.33 18.97
N LEU A 245 -41.43 13.65 19.17
CA LEU A 245 -40.87 14.28 20.36
C LEU A 245 -41.63 13.95 21.66
N GLN A 246 -42.96 13.79 21.58
CA GLN A 246 -43.81 13.62 22.76
C GLN A 246 -44.15 12.15 23.06
N ASN A 247 -44.32 11.33 22.03
CA ASN A 247 -44.89 10.00 22.14
C ASN A 247 -43.94 8.88 21.70
N VAL A 248 -42.85 9.18 20.98
CA VAL A 248 -41.87 8.17 20.54
C VAL A 248 -40.58 8.27 21.33
N TRP A 249 -39.88 9.40 21.27
CA TRP A 249 -38.56 9.59 21.87
C TRP A 249 -38.51 9.31 23.38
N PRO A 250 -39.47 9.76 24.21
CA PRO A 250 -39.42 9.50 25.66
C PRO A 250 -39.49 8.02 26.03
N PHE A 251 -39.93 7.16 25.10
CA PHE A 251 -40.11 5.72 25.30
C PHE A 251 -39.17 4.88 24.43
N ASP A 252 -38.22 5.50 23.71
CA ASP A 252 -37.25 4.81 22.88
C ASP A 252 -35.94 4.58 23.64
N ASP A 253 -35.66 3.32 23.98
CA ASP A 253 -34.44 2.90 24.68
C ASP A 253 -33.18 2.97 23.81
N ARG A 254 -33.34 3.13 22.49
CA ARG A 254 -32.27 3.29 21.50
C ARG A 254 -32.20 4.71 20.94
N LEU A 255 -32.86 5.70 21.55
CA LEU A 255 -32.92 7.09 21.09
C LEU A 255 -31.56 7.71 20.73
N SER A 256 -30.51 7.36 21.47
CA SER A 256 -29.15 7.87 21.22
C SER A 256 -28.59 7.47 19.86
N CYS A 257 -29.13 6.45 19.22
CA CYS A 257 -28.65 5.92 17.95
C CYS A 257 -29.74 5.82 16.89
N ARG A 258 -30.93 5.26 17.20
CA ARG A 258 -31.98 4.89 16.24
C ARG A 258 -32.32 6.01 15.25
N ASN A 259 -32.53 5.64 13.99
CA ASN A 259 -32.96 6.56 12.93
C ASN A 259 -34.49 6.73 12.89
N TYR A 260 -34.93 7.95 12.61
CA TYR A 260 -36.34 8.34 12.55
C TYR A 260 -36.67 8.96 11.19
N TYR A 261 -37.85 8.63 10.68
CA TYR A 261 -38.26 9.04 9.34
C TYR A 261 -39.72 9.50 9.29
N VAL A 262 -40.01 10.37 8.34
CA VAL A 262 -41.35 10.65 7.86
C VAL A 262 -41.42 10.26 6.39
N LEU A 263 -42.49 9.60 5.98
CA LEU A 263 -42.81 9.33 4.58
C LEU A 263 -44.06 10.11 4.21
N LEU A 264 -43.90 11.19 3.44
CA LEU A 264 -44.99 11.98 2.91
C LEU A 264 -45.43 11.40 1.55
N LEU A 265 -46.65 10.92 1.48
CA LEU A 265 -47.29 10.47 0.24
C LEU A 265 -48.31 11.53 -0.16
N THR A 266 -48.13 12.24 -1.27
CA THR A 266 -49.01 13.34 -1.70
C THR A 266 -49.11 13.44 -3.21
N ASP A 267 -50.22 13.96 -3.73
CA ASP A 267 -50.41 14.22 -5.15
C ASP A 267 -50.21 15.69 -5.55
N GLY A 268 -49.72 16.54 -4.66
CA GLY A 268 -49.65 17.95 -4.96
C GLY A 268 -48.92 18.80 -3.93
N GLU A 269 -49.14 20.09 -4.05
CA GLU A 269 -48.52 21.12 -3.21
C GLU A 269 -49.48 21.55 -2.09
N GLU A 270 -48.91 22.23 -1.10
CA GLU A 270 -49.64 22.85 0.00
C GLU A 270 -50.76 23.77 -0.52
N THR A 271 -52.01 23.46 -0.18
CA THR A 271 -53.18 24.27 -0.58
C THR A 271 -53.65 25.21 0.55
N CYS A 272 -53.07 25.08 1.74
CA CYS A 272 -53.33 25.95 2.88
C CYS A 272 -52.35 27.11 2.95
N ASN A 273 -52.88 28.33 2.83
CA ASN A 273 -52.09 29.56 2.97
C ASN A 273 -51.89 29.94 4.44
N LEU A 274 -51.14 29.11 5.18
CA LEU A 274 -50.84 29.29 6.60
C LEU A 274 -49.37 29.63 6.85
N PRO A 275 -49.01 30.18 8.03
CA PRO A 275 -47.62 30.46 8.37
C PRO A 275 -46.83 29.17 8.56
N GLY A 276 -45.81 28.99 7.73
CA GLY A 276 -44.91 27.82 7.75
C GLY A 276 -44.86 27.19 6.38
N ASP A 277 -43.69 27.26 5.74
CA ASP A 277 -43.45 26.57 4.47
C ASP A 277 -43.13 25.09 4.77
N ALA A 278 -43.69 24.17 4.00
CA ALA A 278 -43.42 22.74 4.17
C ALA A 278 -41.92 22.41 4.08
N VAL A 279 -41.16 23.15 3.26
CA VAL A 279 -39.71 23.05 3.14
C VAL A 279 -39.04 23.48 4.43
N ASP A 280 -39.46 24.59 5.04
CA ASP A 280 -38.90 25.08 6.30
C ASP A 280 -39.17 24.10 7.45
N ILE A 281 -40.36 23.51 7.51
CA ILE A 281 -40.71 22.52 8.54
C ILE A 281 -39.91 21.22 8.34
N ALA A 282 -39.78 20.73 7.11
CA ALA A 282 -38.93 19.56 6.82
C ALA A 282 -37.47 19.80 7.24
N GLY A 283 -36.95 21.01 7.00
CA GLY A 283 -35.63 21.44 7.48
C GLY A 283 -35.53 21.42 9.01
N GLN A 284 -36.53 21.96 9.71
CA GLN A 284 -36.57 21.93 11.18
C GLN A 284 -36.56 20.51 11.75
N LEU A 285 -37.25 19.56 11.11
CA LEU A 285 -37.22 18.15 11.51
C LEU A 285 -35.83 17.52 11.31
N ASN A 286 -35.14 17.90 10.23
CA ASN A 286 -33.78 17.46 9.93
C ASN A 286 -32.71 18.12 10.84
N ASP A 287 -33.01 19.29 11.41
CA ASP A 287 -32.10 20.01 12.32
C ASP A 287 -32.29 19.63 13.80
N LEU A 288 -33.21 18.71 14.11
CA LEU A 288 -33.45 18.28 15.49
C LEU A 288 -32.19 17.71 16.15
N ASP A 289 -32.06 17.97 17.46
CA ASP A 289 -30.97 17.45 18.29
C ASP A 289 -31.51 16.77 19.56
N PHE A 290 -30.71 15.84 20.08
CA PHE A 290 -30.91 15.22 21.38
C PHE A 290 -29.61 15.32 22.19
N ASN A 291 -29.65 16.11 23.28
CA ASN A 291 -28.48 16.37 24.15
C ASN A 291 -27.26 16.92 23.39
N GLY A 292 -27.49 17.80 22.41
CA GLY A 292 -26.42 18.40 21.60
C GLY A 292 -25.80 17.44 20.57
N GLN A 293 -26.41 16.28 20.33
CA GLN A 293 -26.10 15.40 19.22
C GLN A 293 -27.20 15.49 18.15
N PRO A 294 -26.87 15.64 16.86
CA PRO A 294 -27.87 15.65 15.81
C PRO A 294 -28.75 14.38 15.84
N LYS A 295 -30.06 14.58 15.85
CA LYS A 295 -31.09 13.54 15.76
C LYS A 295 -32.18 13.96 14.77
N PRO A 296 -31.84 13.99 13.46
CA PRO A 296 -32.78 14.34 12.41
C PRO A 296 -33.94 13.34 12.36
N ILE A 297 -35.13 13.86 12.07
CA ILE A 297 -36.23 13.08 11.51
C ILE A 297 -36.23 13.35 10.01
N ARG A 298 -35.70 12.40 9.21
CA ARG A 298 -35.53 12.60 7.76
C ARG A 298 -36.87 12.43 7.04
N THR A 299 -37.16 13.28 6.05
CA THR A 299 -38.46 13.29 5.36
C THR A 299 -38.33 12.79 3.92
N PHE A 300 -38.77 11.56 3.67
CA PHE A 300 -38.98 11.06 2.32
C PHE A 300 -40.30 11.59 1.75
N VAL A 301 -40.31 11.90 0.46
CA VAL A 301 -41.49 12.40 -0.24
C VAL A 301 -41.74 11.54 -1.48
N ILE A 302 -42.98 11.09 -1.66
CA ILE A 302 -43.48 10.52 -2.91
C ILE A 302 -44.54 11.46 -3.49
N GLY A 303 -44.24 12.04 -4.64
CA GLY A 303 -45.24 12.68 -5.50
C GLY A 303 -45.97 11.62 -6.30
N PHE A 304 -47.28 11.53 -6.10
CA PHE A 304 -48.11 10.50 -6.73
C PHE A 304 -49.09 11.08 -7.76
N GLY A 305 -48.90 10.70 -9.03
CA GLY A 305 -49.66 11.17 -10.18
C GLY A 305 -48.76 11.71 -11.29
N GLU A 306 -49.22 11.61 -12.54
CA GLU A 306 -48.49 12.09 -13.73
C GLU A 306 -48.18 13.60 -13.66
N ASP A 307 -49.08 14.38 -13.06
CA ASP A 307 -48.95 15.83 -12.83
C ASP A 307 -47.92 16.21 -11.74
N THR A 308 -47.52 15.27 -10.88
CA THR A 308 -46.51 15.54 -9.84
C THR A 308 -45.08 15.41 -10.36
N GLN A 309 -44.89 14.79 -11.52
CA GLN A 309 -43.59 14.38 -12.05
C GLN A 309 -42.60 15.56 -12.12
N GLY A 310 -41.51 15.45 -11.36
CA GLY A 310 -40.47 16.48 -11.33
C GLY A 310 -40.83 17.76 -10.60
N SER A 311 -41.85 17.75 -9.74
CA SER A 311 -42.25 18.93 -8.95
C SER A 311 -41.05 19.52 -8.19
N PRO A 312 -40.72 20.82 -8.40
CA PRO A 312 -39.62 21.47 -7.69
C PRO A 312 -39.93 21.65 -6.20
N VAL A 313 -41.20 21.79 -5.83
CA VAL A 313 -41.62 21.96 -4.43
C VAL A 313 -41.46 20.65 -3.67
N LEU A 314 -41.93 19.53 -4.22
CA LEU A 314 -41.77 18.21 -3.57
C LEU A 314 -40.29 17.83 -3.43
N ASN A 315 -39.48 18.13 -4.44
CA ASN A 315 -38.03 17.97 -4.35
C ASN A 315 -37.40 18.86 -3.28
N ALA A 316 -37.86 20.11 -3.13
CA ALA A 316 -37.37 21.01 -2.09
C ALA A 316 -37.71 20.51 -0.69
N ILE A 317 -38.90 19.94 -0.47
CA ILE A 317 -39.30 19.33 0.81
C ILE A 317 -38.39 18.16 1.15
N ALA A 318 -38.18 17.23 0.20
CA ALA A 318 -37.28 16.08 0.39
C ALA A 318 -35.82 16.52 0.64
N ALA A 319 -35.34 17.53 -0.09
CA ALA A 319 -34.00 18.08 0.07
C ALA A 319 -33.81 18.70 1.47
N ALA A 320 -34.75 19.54 1.91
CA ALA A 320 -34.72 20.15 3.24
C ALA A 320 -34.86 19.10 4.35
N GLY A 321 -35.68 18.07 4.12
CA GLY A 321 -35.86 16.91 4.98
C GLY A 321 -34.69 15.92 5.00
N GLY A 322 -33.60 16.18 4.29
CA GLY A 322 -32.38 15.36 4.33
C GLY A 322 -32.41 14.08 3.48
N THR A 323 -33.32 13.96 2.50
CA THR A 323 -33.42 12.80 1.60
C THR A 323 -33.17 13.14 0.12
N GLU A 324 -32.51 14.27 -0.13
CA GLU A 324 -32.04 14.76 -1.45
C GLU A 324 -33.15 15.18 -2.42
N GLN A 325 -34.04 14.27 -2.83
CA GLN A 325 -35.09 14.52 -3.81
C GLN A 325 -36.32 13.64 -3.57
N ALA A 326 -37.46 14.04 -4.13
CA ALA A 326 -38.69 13.27 -4.06
C ALA A 326 -38.66 12.11 -5.07
N PHE A 327 -39.38 11.04 -4.73
CA PHE A 327 -39.72 9.97 -5.65
C PHE A 327 -41.01 10.32 -6.36
N PHE A 328 -41.17 9.88 -7.61
CA PHE A 328 -42.37 10.14 -8.38
C PHE A 328 -42.92 8.84 -8.96
N ALA A 329 -44.22 8.64 -8.82
CA ALA A 329 -44.94 7.46 -9.28
C ALA A 329 -46.31 7.87 -9.82
N ASP A 330 -46.86 7.15 -10.78
CA ASP A 330 -48.17 7.44 -11.41
C ASP A 330 -49.08 6.20 -11.53
N ASP A 331 -48.56 5.04 -11.14
CA ASP A 331 -49.25 3.77 -11.06
C ASP A 331 -48.77 2.95 -9.85
N GLU A 332 -49.38 1.78 -9.67
CA GLU A 332 -49.08 0.90 -8.53
C GLU A 332 -47.65 0.35 -8.57
N GLU A 333 -47.13 0.01 -9.75
CA GLU A 333 -45.82 -0.61 -9.90
C GLU A 333 -44.70 0.39 -9.58
N SER A 334 -44.75 1.58 -10.19
CA SER A 334 -43.82 2.67 -9.93
C SER A 334 -43.85 3.10 -8.45
N LEU A 335 -45.03 3.08 -7.82
CA LEU A 335 -45.19 3.39 -6.40
C LEU A 335 -44.61 2.31 -5.49
N GLN A 336 -44.82 1.03 -5.82
CA GLN A 336 -44.20 -0.09 -5.09
C GLN A 336 -42.67 -0.04 -5.19
N LEU A 337 -42.11 0.30 -6.36
CA LEU A 337 -40.67 0.50 -6.54
C LEU A 337 -40.14 1.67 -5.70
N ALA A 338 -40.83 2.81 -5.71
CA ALA A 338 -40.46 3.97 -4.89
C ALA A 338 -40.48 3.64 -3.40
N LEU A 339 -41.53 2.98 -2.91
CA LEU A 339 -41.63 2.53 -1.52
C LEU A 339 -40.51 1.55 -1.15
N ALA A 340 -40.24 0.56 -2.01
CA ALA A 340 -39.17 -0.41 -1.78
C ALA A 340 -37.80 0.28 -1.69
N GLU A 341 -37.51 1.23 -2.56
CA GLU A 341 -36.26 1.99 -2.52
C GLU A 341 -36.15 2.85 -1.25
N ILE A 342 -37.24 3.53 -0.84
CA ILE A 342 -37.28 4.30 0.40
C ILE A 342 -37.03 3.41 1.61
N ILE A 343 -37.67 2.23 1.67
CA ILE A 343 -37.47 1.27 2.75
C ILE A 343 -36.00 0.84 2.81
N GLN A 344 -35.39 0.50 1.66
CA GLN A 344 -33.97 0.14 1.60
C GLN A 344 -33.06 1.28 2.06
N ARG A 345 -33.36 2.54 1.71
CA ARG A 345 -32.60 3.73 2.16
C ARG A 345 -32.84 4.08 3.64
N ALA A 346 -33.97 3.66 4.22
CA ALA A 346 -34.33 3.91 5.62
C ALA A 346 -33.71 2.87 6.57
N ILE A 347 -33.39 1.67 6.07
CA ILE A 347 -32.67 0.66 6.83
C ILE A 347 -31.22 1.13 6.99
N PRO A 348 -30.72 1.32 8.23
CA PRO A 348 -29.35 1.74 8.46
C PRO A 348 -28.38 0.73 7.87
N GLN A 349 -27.30 1.26 7.33
CA GLN A 349 -26.14 0.51 6.88
C GLN A 349 -24.94 1.07 7.63
N GLU A 350 -24.08 0.19 8.12
CA GLU A 350 -22.84 0.59 8.75
C GLU A 350 -22.00 1.43 7.78
N THR A 351 -21.44 2.53 8.28
CA THR A 351 -20.46 3.32 7.56
C THR A 351 -19.18 3.36 8.38
N CYS A 352 -18.03 3.25 7.72
CA CYS A 352 -16.73 3.30 8.39
C CYS A 352 -16.47 4.71 8.96
N ASN A 353 -16.99 5.00 10.16
CA ASN A 353 -17.02 6.33 10.77
C ASN A 353 -16.84 6.31 12.30
N ASN A 354 -16.59 5.13 12.89
CA ASN A 354 -16.44 4.92 14.33
C ASN A 354 -17.71 5.27 15.13
N ARG A 355 -18.87 5.03 14.53
CA ARG A 355 -20.19 5.12 15.15
C ARG A 355 -20.93 3.81 14.87
N ASP A 356 -21.86 3.53 15.75
CA ASP A 356 -22.86 2.49 15.58
C ASP A 356 -23.97 3.15 14.75
N ASP A 357 -24.03 2.89 13.44
CA ASP A 357 -24.97 3.54 12.53
C ASP A 357 -26.30 2.76 12.45
N ASP A 358 -26.26 1.45 12.70
CA ASP A 358 -27.40 0.54 12.74
C ASP A 358 -27.96 0.25 14.14
N CYS A 359 -27.28 0.73 15.17
CA CYS A 359 -27.68 0.72 16.57
C CYS A 359 -27.71 -0.66 17.22
N ASP A 360 -27.09 -1.67 16.64
CA ASP A 360 -27.04 -3.02 17.18
C ASP A 360 -26.12 -3.16 18.41
N GLY A 361 -25.28 -2.14 18.69
CA GLY A 361 -24.32 -2.07 19.79
C GLY A 361 -22.89 -2.48 19.41
N ARG A 362 -22.63 -2.75 18.14
CA ARG A 362 -21.32 -2.91 17.53
C ARG A 362 -21.00 -1.64 16.73
N VAL A 363 -19.75 -1.52 16.29
CA VAL A 363 -19.25 -0.29 15.66
C VAL A 363 -18.42 -0.72 14.47
N ASP A 364 -18.77 -0.25 13.29
CA ASP A 364 -18.09 -0.50 12.01
C ASP A 364 -17.92 -2.02 11.69
N GLU A 365 -18.86 -2.88 12.07
CA GLU A 365 -18.78 -4.31 11.85
C GLU A 365 -19.09 -4.74 10.41
N ASP A 366 -18.49 -5.86 10.00
CA ASP A 366 -18.71 -6.49 8.70
C ASP A 366 -18.48 -5.58 7.47
N LEU A 367 -17.76 -4.47 7.67
CA LEU A 367 -17.37 -3.52 6.64
C LEU A 367 -16.08 -3.94 5.93
N LEU A 368 -16.22 -4.22 4.64
CA LEU A 368 -15.15 -4.55 3.71
C LEU A 368 -15.20 -3.62 2.51
N ARG A 369 -14.04 -3.15 2.05
CA ARG A 369 -13.91 -2.39 0.81
C ARG A 369 -12.73 -2.87 0.00
N ALA A 370 -12.84 -2.78 -1.33
CA ALA A 370 -11.72 -3.04 -2.22
C ALA A 370 -10.60 -2.02 -2.00
N CYS A 371 -9.36 -2.50 -2.03
CA CYS A 371 -8.14 -1.71 -2.04
C CYS A 371 -7.22 -2.24 -3.16
N ALA A 372 -6.19 -1.48 -3.49
CA ALA A 372 -5.22 -1.89 -4.50
C ALA A 372 -3.81 -1.42 -4.12
N THR A 373 -2.84 -2.22 -4.53
CA THR A 373 -1.41 -1.90 -4.58
C THR A 373 -0.95 -1.99 -6.03
N ASP A 374 0.31 -1.64 -6.30
CA ASP A 374 0.89 -1.83 -7.62
C ASP A 374 0.94 -3.33 -8.01
N CYS A 375 1.00 -4.23 -7.02
CA CYS A 375 0.97 -5.68 -7.21
C CYS A 375 -0.42 -6.31 -7.37
N GLY A 376 -1.52 -5.57 -7.18
CA GLY A 376 -2.85 -6.12 -7.40
C GLY A 376 -3.97 -5.54 -6.54
N GLN A 377 -5.08 -6.28 -6.50
CA GLN A 377 -6.27 -5.91 -5.75
C GLN A 377 -6.34 -6.70 -4.44
N GLY A 378 -6.95 -6.09 -3.43
CA GLY A 378 -7.22 -6.70 -2.14
C GLY A 378 -8.46 -6.09 -1.50
N THR A 379 -8.63 -6.39 -0.23
CA THR A 379 -9.70 -5.92 0.63
C THR A 379 -9.09 -5.33 1.89
N GLU A 380 -9.65 -4.22 2.34
CA GLU A 380 -9.37 -3.61 3.63
C GLU A 380 -10.59 -3.71 4.54
N VAL A 381 -10.33 -3.80 5.84
CA VAL A 381 -11.35 -3.87 6.89
C VAL A 381 -11.50 -2.50 7.51
N CYS A 382 -12.74 -2.10 7.82
CA CYS A 382 -12.92 -0.93 8.68
C CYS A 382 -12.62 -1.30 10.12
N GLN A 383 -11.79 -0.50 10.78
CA GLN A 383 -11.57 -0.62 12.22
C GLN A 383 -11.39 0.77 12.81
N ARG A 384 -12.27 1.13 13.76
CA ARG A 384 -12.26 2.44 14.45
C ARG A 384 -12.42 3.61 13.47
N GLY A 385 -13.33 3.49 12.51
CA GLY A 385 -13.62 4.51 11.50
C GLY A 385 -12.50 4.77 10.50
N VAL A 386 -11.54 3.87 10.40
CA VAL A 386 -10.45 3.94 9.43
C VAL A 386 -10.34 2.62 8.69
N TRP A 387 -10.30 2.70 7.37
CA TRP A 387 -9.98 1.57 6.52
C TRP A 387 -8.51 1.21 6.66
N GLN A 388 -8.22 -0.03 7.01
CA GLN A 388 -6.85 -0.49 7.24
C GLN A 388 -6.65 -1.96 6.91
N GLY A 389 -5.38 -2.34 6.75
CA GLY A 389 -5.00 -3.74 6.52
C GLY A 389 -5.39 -4.25 5.14
N CYS A 390 -5.09 -3.49 4.09
CA CYS A 390 -5.24 -3.96 2.71
C CYS A 390 -4.47 -5.27 2.53
N ASP A 391 -5.18 -6.35 2.21
CA ASP A 391 -4.60 -7.68 2.04
C ASP A 391 -4.05 -7.95 0.63
N ALA A 392 -4.03 -6.92 -0.23
CA ALA A 392 -3.35 -6.97 -1.52
C ALA A 392 -1.86 -7.27 -1.31
N VAL A 393 -1.27 -8.00 -2.26
CA VAL A 393 0.17 -8.27 -2.29
C VAL A 393 0.90 -6.94 -2.18
N GLN A 394 1.82 -6.83 -1.22
CA GLN A 394 2.60 -5.60 -1.04
C GLN A 394 3.82 -5.66 -1.95
N PRO A 395 4.23 -4.53 -2.54
CA PRO A 395 5.50 -4.46 -3.24
C PRO A 395 6.64 -4.73 -2.24
N GLU A 396 7.48 -5.71 -2.55
CA GLU A 396 8.69 -6.04 -1.80
C GLU A 396 9.91 -5.55 -2.56
N ALA A 397 11.11 -5.55 -1.95
CA ALA A 397 12.30 -5.17 -2.70
C ALA A 397 12.70 -6.31 -3.66
N GLU A 398 13.12 -5.95 -4.87
CA GLU A 398 13.59 -6.90 -5.90
C GLU A 398 14.60 -7.93 -5.36
N VAL A 399 14.33 -9.20 -5.66
CA VAL A 399 15.22 -10.32 -5.44
C VAL A 399 15.54 -10.94 -6.79
N CYS A 400 16.81 -11.31 -7.03
CA CYS A 400 17.21 -11.92 -8.30
C CYS A 400 16.55 -13.29 -8.53
N ASN A 401 15.34 -13.30 -9.11
CA ASN A 401 14.47 -14.46 -9.22
C ASN A 401 13.61 -14.46 -10.51
N ALA A 402 13.78 -13.46 -11.39
CA ALA A 402 13.01 -13.22 -12.61
C ALA A 402 11.51 -12.95 -12.38
N ILE A 403 11.17 -12.37 -11.23
CA ILE A 403 9.85 -11.89 -10.84
C ILE A 403 10.00 -10.40 -10.49
N ASP A 404 8.99 -9.63 -10.88
CA ASP A 404 8.79 -8.24 -10.46
C ASP A 404 8.22 -8.27 -9.03
N ASP A 405 9.10 -8.23 -8.02
CA ASP A 405 8.75 -8.34 -6.60
C ASP A 405 8.21 -7.01 -6.05
N ASP A 406 8.64 -5.89 -6.63
CA ASP A 406 8.20 -4.53 -6.28
C ASP A 406 7.05 -4.01 -7.16
N CYS A 407 6.71 -4.74 -8.21
CA CYS A 407 5.60 -4.51 -9.12
C CYS A 407 5.66 -3.16 -9.86
N ASP A 408 6.85 -2.61 -10.08
CA ASP A 408 7.04 -1.37 -10.84
C ASP A 408 6.97 -1.57 -12.38
N GLY A 409 6.87 -2.82 -12.82
CA GLY A 409 6.78 -3.24 -14.22
C GLY A 409 8.12 -3.59 -14.86
N ASN A 410 9.22 -3.52 -14.12
CA ASN A 410 10.51 -4.06 -14.50
C ASN A 410 10.73 -5.40 -13.77
N THR A 411 11.89 -6.01 -13.93
CA THR A 411 12.15 -7.32 -13.32
C THR A 411 13.64 -7.38 -12.98
N ASP A 412 13.95 -7.74 -11.75
CA ASP A 412 15.30 -7.80 -11.21
C ASP A 412 16.09 -6.49 -11.42
N GLU A 413 15.48 -5.33 -11.18
CA GLU A 413 16.13 -4.01 -11.22
C GLU A 413 16.61 -3.50 -9.85
N GLY A 414 17.42 -2.45 -9.87
CA GLY A 414 17.83 -1.72 -8.67
C GLY A 414 17.90 -0.22 -8.96
N GLU A 415 18.19 0.59 -7.93
CA GLU A 415 18.10 2.07 -7.99
C GLU A 415 18.83 2.73 -9.18
N ALA A 416 19.86 2.08 -9.74
CA ALA A 416 20.69 2.60 -10.82
C ALA A 416 20.93 1.64 -11.99
N GLY A 417 20.02 0.68 -12.24
CA GLY A 417 20.10 -0.24 -13.38
C GLY A 417 19.74 -1.68 -13.01
N PRO A 418 20.41 -2.72 -13.57
CA PRO A 418 20.13 -4.10 -13.20
C PRO A 418 20.46 -4.35 -11.71
N LEU A 419 19.70 -5.22 -11.05
CA LEU A 419 19.91 -5.60 -9.66
C LEU A 419 21.34 -6.13 -9.46
N ARG A 420 21.99 -5.65 -8.39
CA ARG A 420 23.37 -5.98 -8.04
C ARG A 420 23.44 -6.39 -6.57
N GLU A 421 24.25 -7.40 -6.31
CA GLU A 421 24.57 -7.84 -4.95
C GLU A 421 26.08 -7.79 -4.72
N ASP A 422 26.47 -7.29 -3.54
CA ASP A 422 27.85 -7.32 -3.09
C ASP A 422 28.33 -8.76 -2.88
N CYS A 423 29.55 -9.04 -3.30
CA CYS A 423 30.22 -10.31 -3.07
C CYS A 423 31.68 -10.08 -2.66
N ALA A 424 32.31 -11.10 -2.10
CA ALA A 424 33.72 -11.06 -1.77
C ALA A 424 34.35 -12.44 -1.91
N ASN A 425 35.65 -12.44 -2.18
CA ASN A 425 36.53 -13.60 -2.07
C ASN A 425 37.79 -13.19 -1.30
N ASP A 426 38.78 -14.08 -1.23
CA ASP A 426 40.02 -13.83 -0.49
C ASP A 426 40.84 -12.67 -1.10
N CYS A 427 40.64 -12.35 -2.39
CA CYS A 427 41.26 -11.22 -3.08
C CYS A 427 40.51 -9.88 -2.94
N GLY A 428 39.41 -9.84 -2.19
CA GLY A 428 38.65 -8.63 -1.90
C GLY A 428 37.19 -8.64 -2.37
N GLY A 429 36.61 -7.45 -2.46
CA GLY A 429 35.20 -7.26 -2.83
C GLY A 429 34.98 -7.24 -4.35
N GLY A 430 33.76 -7.57 -4.75
CA GLY A 430 33.25 -7.43 -6.10
C GLY A 430 31.72 -7.31 -6.08
N GLU A 431 31.13 -7.26 -7.26
CA GLU A 431 29.68 -7.29 -7.44
C GLU A 431 29.26 -8.51 -8.26
N ARG A 432 28.03 -8.98 -8.02
CA ARG A 432 27.29 -9.87 -8.91
C ARG A 432 26.17 -9.08 -9.54
N VAL A 433 25.95 -9.26 -10.83
CA VAL A 433 24.85 -8.64 -11.57
C VAL A 433 23.77 -9.69 -11.77
N CYS A 434 22.50 -9.36 -11.53
CA CYS A 434 21.40 -10.23 -11.88
C CYS A 434 21.18 -10.20 -13.40
N VAL A 435 21.16 -11.37 -14.03
CA VAL A 435 20.85 -11.53 -15.45
C VAL A 435 19.90 -12.71 -15.60
N ASP A 436 18.69 -12.45 -16.09
CA ASP A 436 17.63 -13.45 -16.28
C ASP A 436 17.34 -14.28 -15.00
N GLY A 437 17.19 -13.62 -13.85
CA GLY A 437 16.94 -14.27 -12.54
C GLY A 437 18.11 -15.08 -11.97
N VAL A 438 19.32 -14.89 -12.50
CA VAL A 438 20.53 -15.57 -12.01
C VAL A 438 21.66 -14.56 -11.80
N LEU A 439 22.22 -14.53 -10.59
CA LEU A 439 23.40 -13.75 -10.29
C LEU A 439 24.61 -14.27 -11.06
N THR A 440 25.36 -13.37 -11.69
CA THR A 440 26.63 -13.69 -12.34
C THR A 440 27.69 -14.15 -11.34
N GLU A 441 28.82 -14.66 -11.86
CA GLU A 441 30.00 -14.85 -11.02
C GLU A 441 30.44 -13.55 -10.35
N CYS A 442 31.07 -13.69 -9.18
CA CYS A 442 31.59 -12.54 -8.44
C CYS A 442 32.71 -11.89 -9.25
N SER A 443 32.60 -10.59 -9.50
CA SER A 443 33.62 -9.81 -10.21
C SER A 443 34.86 -9.47 -9.36
N ALA A 444 34.96 -10.03 -8.16
CA ALA A 444 36.13 -9.87 -7.31
C ALA A 444 37.40 -10.40 -8.03
N PRO A 445 38.59 -9.83 -7.75
CA PRO A 445 39.82 -10.27 -8.39
C PRO A 445 40.05 -11.78 -8.18
N THR A 446 40.69 -12.41 -9.16
CA THR A 446 41.04 -13.85 -9.08
C THR A 446 42.48 -14.00 -8.62
N PRO A 447 42.78 -15.01 -7.78
CA PRO A 447 44.15 -15.38 -7.43
C PRO A 447 45.02 -15.59 -8.67
N ARG A 448 46.27 -15.11 -8.62
CA ARG A 448 47.29 -15.27 -9.66
C ARG A 448 48.60 -15.70 -9.02
N ASP A 449 49.48 -16.32 -9.79
CA ASP A 449 50.81 -16.68 -9.29
C ASP A 449 51.56 -15.43 -8.79
N GLU A 450 52.19 -15.56 -7.62
CA GLU A 450 52.99 -14.51 -6.99
C GLU A 450 54.08 -13.95 -7.92
N VAL A 451 54.19 -12.62 -7.93
CA VAL A 451 55.26 -11.90 -8.60
C VAL A 451 55.90 -10.97 -7.60
N CYS A 452 57.24 -10.92 -7.54
CA CYS A 452 57.99 -10.09 -6.59
C CYS A 452 57.71 -8.58 -6.77
N ASN A 453 56.60 -8.10 -6.21
CA ASN A 453 56.02 -6.78 -6.43
C ASN A 453 55.48 -6.17 -5.14
N GLY A 454 55.42 -6.93 -4.04
CA GLY A 454 55.00 -6.47 -2.72
C GLY A 454 53.49 -6.52 -2.49
N ASN A 455 52.73 -7.16 -3.37
CA ASN A 455 51.31 -7.47 -3.22
C ASN A 455 51.13 -8.97 -3.03
N ASP A 456 50.01 -9.34 -2.43
CA ASP A 456 49.51 -10.72 -2.34
C ASP A 456 48.69 -10.99 -3.62
N ASP A 457 49.34 -11.52 -4.66
CA ASP A 457 48.74 -11.73 -5.98
C ASP A 457 47.86 -13.00 -6.00
N ASP A 458 48.16 -13.98 -5.15
CA ASP A 458 47.42 -15.24 -5.01
C ASP A 458 46.38 -15.22 -3.87
N CYS A 459 46.42 -14.16 -3.06
CA CYS A 459 45.45 -13.84 -2.01
C CYS A 459 45.43 -14.87 -0.87
N ASP A 460 46.55 -15.56 -0.60
CA ASP A 460 46.65 -16.55 0.48
C ASP A 460 46.92 -15.93 1.88
N GLY A 461 47.12 -14.61 1.92
CA GLY A 461 47.44 -13.83 3.12
C GLY A 461 48.94 -13.67 3.39
N SER A 462 49.79 -14.23 2.53
CA SER A 462 51.23 -14.00 2.49
C SER A 462 51.57 -12.96 1.40
N THR A 463 52.82 -12.55 1.28
CA THR A 463 53.21 -11.58 0.24
C THR A 463 54.53 -12.03 -0.36
N ASP A 464 54.57 -12.17 -1.69
CA ASP A 464 55.71 -12.61 -2.49
C ASP A 464 56.32 -13.96 -2.05
N GLU A 465 55.53 -14.91 -1.52
CA GLU A 465 56.02 -16.20 -1.06
C GLU A 465 56.41 -17.14 -2.21
N GLY A 466 57.44 -17.96 -1.99
CA GLY A 466 57.94 -18.90 -3.01
C GLY A 466 58.61 -18.25 -4.24
N VAL A 467 58.59 -16.93 -4.40
CA VAL A 467 59.18 -16.23 -5.55
C VAL A 467 60.70 -16.20 -5.47
N THR A 468 61.36 -16.91 -6.39
CA THR A 468 62.83 -16.95 -6.50
C THR A 468 63.30 -16.70 -7.93
N ARG A 469 64.49 -16.13 -8.10
CA ARG A 469 65.15 -16.01 -9.41
C ARG A 469 66.63 -16.32 -9.34
N ALA A 470 67.22 -16.80 -10.44
CA ALA A 470 68.65 -17.05 -10.53
C ALA A 470 69.47 -15.75 -10.49
N CYS A 471 70.63 -15.80 -9.86
CA CYS A 471 71.64 -14.75 -9.86
C CYS A 471 73.05 -15.35 -9.95
N GLN A 472 74.04 -14.56 -10.35
CA GLN A 472 75.42 -15.02 -10.49
C GLN A 472 76.41 -13.92 -10.10
N THR A 473 77.53 -14.34 -9.52
CA THR A 473 78.74 -13.54 -9.29
C THR A 473 79.90 -14.18 -10.08
N ALA A 474 81.08 -13.56 -10.08
CA ALA A 474 82.29 -14.16 -10.65
C ALA A 474 82.62 -15.53 -10.02
N CYS A 475 82.27 -15.72 -8.74
CA CYS A 475 82.58 -16.94 -7.98
C CYS A 475 81.48 -18.02 -7.98
N GLY A 476 80.37 -17.82 -8.69
CA GLY A 476 79.34 -18.86 -8.83
C GLY A 476 77.92 -18.37 -9.06
N VAL A 477 76.99 -19.34 -9.12
CA VAL A 477 75.55 -19.11 -9.31
C VAL A 477 74.79 -19.37 -8.00
N CYS A 478 73.72 -18.63 -7.75
CA CYS A 478 72.82 -18.84 -6.62
C CYS A 478 71.38 -18.37 -6.96
N GLN A 479 70.48 -18.38 -5.98
CA GLN A 479 69.13 -17.85 -6.11
C GLN A 479 68.95 -16.62 -5.22
N GLN A 480 68.21 -15.62 -5.71
CA GLN A 480 67.66 -14.53 -4.93
C GLN A 480 66.25 -14.89 -4.51
N VAL A 481 65.94 -14.63 -3.24
CA VAL A 481 64.59 -14.67 -2.69
C VAL A 481 63.95 -13.29 -2.77
N CYS A 482 62.65 -13.22 -3.05
CA CYS A 482 61.91 -11.98 -2.89
C CYS A 482 61.70 -11.67 -1.40
N VAL A 483 61.94 -10.41 -1.00
CA VAL A 483 61.68 -9.93 0.35
C VAL A 483 61.13 -8.51 0.26
N GLY A 484 59.84 -8.32 0.56
CA GLY A 484 59.19 -7.01 0.59
C GLY A 484 59.16 -6.31 -0.77
N GLY A 485 58.70 -6.99 -1.82
CA GLY A 485 58.57 -6.46 -3.17
C GLY A 485 59.89 -6.25 -3.93
N GLY A 486 61.01 -6.78 -3.40
CA GLY A 486 62.31 -6.70 -4.04
C GLY A 486 63.14 -7.96 -3.84
N PHE A 487 63.88 -8.36 -4.88
CA PHE A 487 64.83 -9.46 -4.76
C PHE A 487 66.02 -9.05 -3.88
N ALA A 488 66.30 -9.86 -2.86
CA ALA A 488 67.44 -9.66 -1.97
C ALA A 488 68.79 -9.76 -2.71
N ALA A 489 69.88 -9.37 -2.03
CA ALA A 489 71.23 -9.51 -2.58
C ALA A 489 71.54 -10.96 -3.00
N CYS A 490 72.32 -11.13 -4.09
CA CYS A 490 72.69 -12.45 -4.56
C CYS A 490 73.56 -13.17 -3.54
N ALA A 491 73.11 -14.33 -3.05
CA ALA A 491 73.83 -15.11 -2.04
C ALA A 491 75.02 -15.93 -2.61
N ALA A 492 75.41 -15.69 -3.87
CA ALA A 492 76.60 -16.30 -4.44
C ALA A 492 77.87 -15.74 -3.77
N PRO A 493 78.96 -16.54 -3.67
CA PRO A 493 80.22 -16.09 -3.07
C PRO A 493 80.71 -14.79 -3.73
N GLN A 494 81.23 -13.88 -2.92
CA GLN A 494 81.80 -12.63 -3.43
C GLN A 494 83.30 -12.82 -3.67
N PRO A 495 83.86 -12.18 -4.70
CA PRO A 495 85.30 -12.18 -4.93
C PRO A 495 86.02 -11.41 -3.80
N HIS A 496 87.12 -11.96 -3.30
CA HIS A 496 87.97 -11.37 -2.26
C HIS A 496 89.40 -11.24 -2.78
N PRO A 497 90.22 -10.27 -2.33
CA PRO A 497 91.60 -10.15 -2.78
C PRO A 497 92.43 -11.41 -2.49
N GLU A 498 93.30 -11.79 -3.43
CA GLU A 498 94.18 -12.95 -3.34
C GLU A 498 94.98 -13.04 -2.03
N ALA A 499 94.99 -14.23 -1.44
CA ALA A 499 95.88 -14.61 -0.35
C ALA A 499 96.74 -15.80 -0.79
N CYS A 500 98.02 -15.84 -0.39
CA CYS A 500 98.95 -16.92 -0.76
C CYS A 500 98.55 -18.25 -0.09
N ASN A 501 97.56 -18.94 -0.63
CA ASN A 501 96.87 -20.10 -0.06
C ASN A 501 96.57 -21.20 -1.12
N GLY A 502 96.83 -20.94 -2.41
CA GLY A 502 96.57 -21.87 -3.50
C GLY A 502 95.13 -21.87 -4.02
N ALA A 503 94.28 -20.93 -3.58
CA ALA A 503 92.93 -20.70 -4.07
C ALA A 503 92.89 -19.45 -4.97
N ASP A 504 91.88 -19.39 -5.82
CA ASP A 504 91.51 -18.23 -6.63
C ASP A 504 90.42 -17.50 -5.82
N ASP A 505 90.84 -16.60 -4.95
CA ASP A 505 89.99 -15.93 -3.95
C ASP A 505 89.16 -14.81 -4.61
N ASP A 506 89.65 -14.22 -5.71
CA ASP A 506 88.95 -13.19 -6.48
C ASP A 506 88.19 -13.72 -7.71
N CYS A 507 88.31 -15.02 -7.95
CA CYS A 507 87.59 -15.78 -8.97
C CYS A 507 87.87 -15.27 -10.41
N ASP A 508 89.08 -14.77 -10.67
CA ASP A 508 89.50 -14.28 -11.99
C ASP A 508 90.07 -15.39 -12.90
N GLY A 509 90.25 -16.60 -12.37
CA GLY A 509 90.77 -17.77 -13.06
C GLY A 509 92.26 -18.04 -12.81
N ASN A 510 92.94 -17.22 -12.03
CA ASN A 510 94.31 -17.41 -11.58
C ASN A 510 94.35 -17.53 -10.05
N ALA A 511 95.27 -18.33 -9.52
CA ALA A 511 95.45 -18.47 -8.08
C ALA A 511 96.78 -17.85 -7.67
N ASP A 512 96.78 -17.12 -6.55
CA ASP A 512 97.93 -16.49 -5.90
C ASP A 512 98.73 -15.49 -6.78
N GLU A 513 98.10 -14.80 -7.72
CA GLU A 513 98.82 -13.89 -8.63
C GLU A 513 99.23 -12.56 -7.98
N ALA A 514 100.33 -11.99 -8.48
CA ALA A 514 100.89 -10.70 -8.03
C ALA A 514 101.27 -10.58 -6.53
N LEU A 515 101.34 -11.69 -5.78
CA LEU A 515 101.73 -11.70 -4.37
C LEU A 515 103.26 -11.75 -4.16
N THR A 516 103.83 -10.76 -3.44
CA THR A 516 105.25 -10.70 -3.06
C THR A 516 105.44 -10.36 -1.58
N ARG A 517 106.44 -10.96 -0.91
CA ARG A 517 106.82 -10.59 0.48
C ARG A 517 108.34 -10.59 0.69
N ALA A 518 108.79 -10.06 1.84
CA ALA A 518 110.20 -9.99 2.19
C ALA A 518 110.74 -11.31 2.79
N CYS A 519 112.01 -11.63 2.52
CA CYS A 519 112.75 -12.79 3.05
C CYS A 519 114.16 -12.39 3.55
N GLN A 520 114.86 -13.28 4.28
CA GLN A 520 116.23 -13.04 4.78
C GLN A 520 117.11 -14.29 4.69
N THR A 521 118.40 -14.09 4.43
CA THR A 521 119.48 -15.09 4.44
C THR A 521 120.64 -14.61 5.33
N ALA A 522 121.63 -15.46 5.60
CA ALA A 522 122.81 -15.11 6.38
C ALA A 522 123.60 -13.93 5.80
N CYS A 523 123.60 -13.72 4.48
CA CYS A 523 124.32 -12.62 3.83
C CYS A 523 123.42 -11.42 3.43
N GLY A 524 122.14 -11.36 3.87
CA GLY A 524 121.28 -10.18 3.68
C GLY A 524 119.78 -10.44 3.46
N ALA A 525 119.02 -9.37 3.24
CA ALA A 525 117.57 -9.42 2.95
C ALA A 525 117.26 -9.52 1.45
N GLY A 526 116.12 -10.14 1.12
CA GLY A 526 115.61 -10.31 -0.25
C GLY A 526 114.07 -10.26 -0.33
N ARG A 527 113.50 -10.62 -1.48
CA ARG A 527 112.06 -10.86 -1.69
C ARG A 527 111.80 -12.26 -2.22
N GLU A 528 110.65 -12.80 -1.86
CA GLU A 528 110.11 -14.06 -2.36
C GLU A 528 108.71 -13.85 -2.96
N THR A 529 108.39 -14.63 -3.99
CA THR A 529 107.09 -14.58 -4.67
C THR A 529 106.23 -15.76 -4.23
N CYS A 530 104.92 -15.55 -4.11
CA CYS A 530 104.02 -16.68 -3.90
C CYS A 530 103.89 -17.48 -5.21
N ASN A 531 103.94 -18.80 -5.09
CA ASN A 531 103.63 -19.72 -6.17
C ASN A 531 102.95 -20.94 -5.57
N ALA A 532 101.68 -21.16 -5.94
CA ALA A 532 100.86 -22.31 -5.52
C ALA A 532 100.83 -22.50 -3.99
N GLY A 533 100.48 -21.45 -3.25
CA GLY A 533 100.37 -21.44 -1.79
C GLY A 533 101.69 -21.47 -1.03
N ALA A 534 102.83 -21.43 -1.72
CA ALA A 534 104.15 -21.42 -1.11
C ALA A 534 104.96 -20.19 -1.52
N TRP A 535 105.62 -19.58 -0.53
CA TRP A 535 106.58 -18.52 -0.79
C TRP A 535 107.92 -19.13 -1.23
N VAL A 536 108.40 -18.77 -2.41
CA VAL A 536 109.57 -19.38 -3.04
C VAL A 536 110.53 -18.34 -3.62
N GLY A 537 111.79 -18.74 -3.78
CA GLY A 537 112.78 -17.99 -4.56
C GLY A 537 113.31 -16.72 -3.88
N CYS A 538 113.70 -16.81 -2.61
CA CYS A 538 114.38 -15.69 -1.93
C CYS A 538 115.67 -15.30 -2.67
N ASP A 539 115.75 -14.06 -3.13
CA ASP A 539 116.82 -13.55 -4.00
C ASP A 539 118.05 -12.98 -3.26
N ALA A 540 118.19 -13.25 -1.95
CA ALA A 540 119.33 -12.79 -1.15
C ALA A 540 120.61 -13.65 -1.34
N ARG A 541 121.79 -13.06 -1.10
CA ARG A 541 123.11 -13.70 -1.27
C ARG A 541 123.29 -14.88 -0.30
N VAL A 542 123.90 -15.97 -0.76
CA VAL A 542 124.18 -17.17 0.05
C VAL A 542 125.68 -17.34 0.37
N PRO A 543 126.07 -17.90 1.54
CA PRO A 543 127.45 -18.21 1.91
C PRO A 543 128.19 -19.16 0.95
N ALA A 544 129.49 -18.96 0.69
CA ALA A 544 130.34 -19.82 -0.15
C ALA A 544 131.81 -19.88 0.33
N ASP A 545 132.55 -20.96 0.06
CA ASP A 545 133.93 -21.18 0.54
C ASP A 545 134.94 -20.02 0.26
N GLU A 546 135.82 -19.75 1.23
CA GLU A 546 136.86 -18.71 1.18
C GLU A 546 137.90 -18.85 0.05
N LEU A 547 138.27 -17.71 -0.53
CA LEU A 547 139.31 -17.56 -1.54
C LEU A 547 140.25 -16.45 -1.08
N CYS A 548 141.58 -16.64 -1.16
CA CYS A 548 142.59 -15.63 -0.81
C CYS A 548 142.50 -14.37 -1.71
N ASN A 549 141.51 -13.51 -1.44
CA ASN A 549 141.04 -12.40 -2.27
C ASN A 549 140.72 -11.14 -1.43
N GLY A 550 140.77 -11.24 -0.10
CA GLY A 550 140.52 -10.19 0.86
C GLY A 550 139.04 -9.97 1.22
N ARG A 551 138.15 -10.94 1.00
CA ARG A 551 136.70 -10.87 1.30
C ARG A 551 136.25 -12.10 2.06
N ASP A 552 135.30 -11.87 2.96
CA ASP A 552 134.49 -12.87 3.67
C ASP A 552 133.40 -13.38 2.70
N ASP A 553 133.70 -14.47 1.99
CA ASP A 553 132.85 -15.11 1.00
C ASP A 553 131.86 -16.12 1.64
N ASP A 554 132.18 -16.67 2.82
CA ASP A 554 131.28 -17.54 3.58
C ASP A 554 130.45 -16.78 4.65
N CYS A 555 130.61 -15.47 4.72
CA CYS A 555 129.86 -14.56 5.59
C CYS A 555 130.01 -14.92 7.09
N ASP A 556 131.15 -15.49 7.50
CA ASP A 556 131.43 -15.92 8.88
C ASP A 556 132.08 -14.83 9.76
N GLY A 557 132.55 -13.76 9.14
CA GLY A 557 133.10 -12.57 9.78
C GLY A 557 134.62 -12.47 9.78
N GLU A 558 135.36 -13.48 9.33
CA GLU A 558 136.79 -13.39 9.02
C GLU A 558 137.01 -13.38 7.49
N ALA A 559 138.19 -13.00 7.02
CA ALA A 559 138.49 -12.95 5.59
C ALA A 559 139.82 -13.64 5.29
N ASP A 560 139.85 -14.51 4.28
CA ASP A 560 141.01 -15.28 3.80
C ASP A 560 141.66 -16.23 4.86
N GLU A 561 140.92 -16.77 5.81
CA GLU A 561 141.48 -17.63 6.86
C GLU A 561 141.84 -19.04 6.37
N GLN A 562 142.83 -19.65 7.03
CA GLN A 562 143.30 -21.04 6.80
C GLN A 562 143.84 -21.37 5.38
N LEU A 563 144.07 -20.38 4.51
CA LEU A 563 144.68 -20.56 3.18
C LEU A 563 146.23 -20.61 3.23
N THR A 564 146.85 -21.71 2.78
CA THR A 564 148.33 -21.88 2.64
C THR A 564 148.72 -22.48 1.28
N ARG A 565 149.95 -22.20 0.78
CA ARG A 565 150.50 -22.80 -0.46
C ARG A 565 152.02 -23.04 -0.37
N ALA A 566 152.57 -23.99 -1.14
CA ALA A 566 154.01 -24.32 -1.14
C ALA A 566 154.92 -23.27 -1.83
N CYS A 567 156.20 -23.19 -1.44
CA CYS A 567 157.25 -22.33 -2.01
C CYS A 567 158.65 -22.99 -1.91
N ALA A 568 159.69 -22.54 -2.63
CA ALA A 568 161.02 -23.17 -2.61
C ALA A 568 162.20 -22.18 -2.73
N SER A 569 163.39 -22.58 -2.23
CA SER A 569 164.69 -21.91 -2.46
C SER A 569 165.75 -22.90 -3.01
N ALA A 570 166.91 -22.38 -3.42
CA ALA A 570 168.04 -23.19 -3.90
C ALA A 570 168.59 -24.20 -2.86
N CYS A 571 168.15 -24.14 -1.59
CA CYS A 571 168.57 -25.07 -0.53
C CYS A 571 167.42 -25.90 0.06
N GLY A 572 166.19 -25.85 -0.49
CA GLY A 572 165.06 -26.71 -0.08
C GLY A 572 163.66 -26.10 -0.31
N GLU A 573 162.61 -26.85 0.03
CA GLU A 573 161.20 -26.45 -0.04
C GLU A 573 160.69 -25.79 1.27
N GLY A 574 159.62 -25.01 1.20
CA GLY A 574 158.92 -24.29 2.29
C GLY A 574 157.43 -24.03 1.98
N VAL A 575 156.71 -23.29 2.84
CA VAL A 575 155.29 -22.94 2.65
C VAL A 575 155.07 -21.44 2.91
N GLU A 576 154.19 -20.81 2.12
CA GLU A 576 153.68 -19.45 2.32
C GLU A 576 152.23 -19.51 2.84
N THR A 577 151.89 -18.59 3.74
CA THR A 577 150.51 -18.43 4.24
C THR A 577 149.86 -17.22 3.58
N CYS A 578 148.58 -17.32 3.19
CA CYS A 578 147.84 -16.16 2.71
C CYS A 578 147.62 -15.20 3.88
N ARG A 579 148.06 -13.96 3.73
CA ARG A 579 147.75 -12.87 4.67
C ARG A 579 147.47 -11.62 3.87
N ASN A 580 146.28 -11.03 4.07
CA ASN A 580 145.81 -9.83 3.37
C ASN A 580 145.82 -9.98 1.84
N GLY A 581 145.16 -11.01 1.29
CA GLY A 581 145.06 -11.22 -0.15
C GLY A 581 146.36 -11.57 -0.87
N GLY A 582 147.43 -11.95 -0.15
CA GLY A 582 148.71 -12.32 -0.73
C GLY A 582 149.46 -13.39 0.07
N PHE A 583 150.01 -14.38 -0.61
CA PHE A 583 150.89 -15.38 -0.01
C PHE A 583 152.30 -14.79 0.20
N ALA A 584 152.84 -14.86 1.43
CA ALA A 584 154.18 -14.37 1.75
C ALA A 584 154.85 -15.17 2.89
N GLY A 585 156.18 -15.01 3.06
CA GLY A 585 156.95 -15.56 4.19
C GLY A 585 157.49 -16.98 3.98
N CYS A 586 158.05 -17.28 2.81
CA CYS A 586 158.59 -18.60 2.49
C CYS A 586 159.69 -19.07 3.46
N THR A 587 159.57 -20.28 3.99
CA THR A 587 160.42 -20.81 5.08
C THR A 587 161.64 -21.65 4.65
N ALA A 588 162.09 -21.59 3.39
CA ALA A 588 163.16 -22.44 2.87
C ALA A 588 164.60 -21.97 3.27
N PRO A 589 165.60 -22.87 3.47
CA PRO A 589 166.97 -22.53 3.93
C PRO A 589 167.81 -21.71 2.91
N ALA A 590 168.90 -21.05 3.33
CA ALA A 590 169.77 -20.21 2.47
C ALA A 590 171.25 -20.65 2.48
N PRO A 591 172.03 -20.45 1.39
CA PRO A 591 173.43 -20.92 1.25
C PRO A 591 174.45 -20.08 2.05
N ALA A 592 175.53 -20.71 2.55
CA ALA A 592 176.63 -20.11 3.32
C ALA A 592 177.93 -19.96 2.49
N PRO A 593 178.86 -19.02 2.82
CA PRO A 593 180.07 -18.75 2.02
C PRO A 593 181.22 -19.78 2.20
N GLU A 594 181.92 -20.10 1.10
CA GLU A 594 182.97 -21.14 0.99
C GLU A 594 184.35 -20.79 1.61
N VAL A 595 185.09 -21.82 2.05
CA VAL A 595 186.48 -21.77 2.55
C VAL A 595 187.39 -22.68 1.71
N CYS A 596 188.47 -22.14 1.11
CA CYS A 596 189.37 -22.90 0.23
C CYS A 596 190.19 -23.98 0.97
N ASN A 597 189.75 -25.24 0.91
CA ASN A 597 190.50 -26.41 1.40
C ASN A 597 190.69 -27.54 0.35
N GLY A 598 190.30 -27.33 -0.90
CA GLY A 598 190.49 -28.32 -1.96
C GLY A 598 189.60 -29.57 -1.83
N GLN A 599 188.47 -29.47 -1.15
CA GLN A 599 187.33 -30.37 -1.31
C GLN A 599 186.11 -29.53 -1.76
N ASP A 600 185.39 -30.06 -2.75
CA ASP A 600 184.10 -29.55 -3.24
C ASP A 600 182.96 -29.97 -2.30
#